data_AF-J0LB66-F1
#
_entry.id   AF-J0LB66-F1
#
_cell.length_a   1.000
_cell.length_b   1.000
_cell.length_c   1.000
_cell.angle_alpha   90.00
_cell.angle_beta   90.00
_cell.angle_gamma   90.00
#
_symmetry.space_group_name_H-M   'P 1'
#
loop_
_entity.id
_entity.type
_entity.pdbx_description
1 polymer ?
#
loop_
_entity_poly.entity_id
_entity_poly.type
_entity_poly.pdbx_seq_one_letter_code
_entity_poly.pdbx_strand_id
1 'polypeptide(L)'
;MDVLLDLLEPIFQGLADPHNIDVCSACAVRVHNHFMTDIKLFARFLSRHHHTLLSRIMAFLIVERSSVLPLAAELYASFRRCPRRRDPQHVAISEEYHFDLASPIHSHSVISALCPLVSTGIVLTPRALMKRKFGRRLWPTGMDDLLPGGVDGLAGLLFHFTTLGDSQVFGIFVQTFILCRSRFYPHVMVDPVRSTFVSALCSHLSSYTDDLLDPNFNLRFPAVQIQWLTLLLNSICRLGNSEWPGWRSLFSGHERQVIASIRCVERLSIDPTAKRILRDFALEMYQSLGIHCLCGIPPHLAEHVYQRYRAIGSPVRHFMGLLHGLAARTVCSGPECPKQPHEDSGRLFQCSRCMLFRYCSRQCQKNHWRHAASPHKAVCHLLRDIKEVTALCTTASEFEAACGSLGIQQQGLIPITANVTQVSNERAAQELHRFSITDREELRQYLGMLCHPNTACPFSARF
;
A
#
# COMPACT_ATOMS: atom_id res chain seq x y z
N MET A 1 6.87 33.11 -20.02
CA MET A 1 7.82 31.98 -20.06
C MET A 1 9.23 32.46 -19.79
N ASP A 2 9.70 33.52 -20.44
CA ASP A 2 11.06 34.07 -20.25
C ASP A 2 11.37 34.42 -18.79
N VAL A 3 10.44 35.09 -18.10
CA VAL A 3 10.57 35.37 -16.65
C VAL A 3 10.78 34.08 -15.84
N LEU A 4 10.09 32.99 -16.18
CA LEU A 4 10.29 31.73 -15.46
C LEU A 4 11.66 31.12 -15.77
N LEU A 5 12.12 31.16 -17.02
CA LEU A 5 13.45 30.68 -17.40
C LEU A 5 14.55 31.44 -16.65
N ASP A 6 14.43 32.76 -16.56
CA ASP A 6 15.34 33.61 -15.78
C ASP A 6 15.32 33.26 -14.28
N LEU A 7 14.16 32.85 -13.75
CA LEU A 7 14.03 32.40 -12.36
C LEU A 7 14.60 31.00 -12.14
N LEU A 8 14.53 30.11 -13.13
CA LEU A 8 14.97 28.72 -13.05
C LEU A 8 16.49 28.56 -13.16
N GLU A 9 17.17 29.41 -13.92
CA GLU A 9 18.62 29.27 -14.16
C GLU A 9 19.46 29.26 -12.86
N PRO A 10 19.26 30.18 -11.89
CA PRO A 10 19.97 30.11 -10.62
C PRO A 10 19.64 28.85 -9.80
N ILE A 11 18.40 28.35 -9.87
CA ILE A 11 18.02 27.10 -9.20
C ILE A 11 18.72 25.91 -9.86
N PHE A 12 18.78 25.89 -11.19
CA PHE A 12 19.46 24.85 -11.95
C PHE A 12 20.95 24.79 -11.60
N GLN A 13 21.62 25.94 -11.54
CA GLN A 13 23.03 26.05 -11.17
C GLN A 13 23.27 25.67 -9.70
N GLY A 14 22.45 26.17 -8.78
CA GLY A 14 22.57 25.89 -7.35
C GLY A 14 22.31 24.42 -6.97
N LEU A 15 21.65 23.65 -7.84
CA LEU A 15 21.43 22.20 -7.70
C LEU A 15 22.44 21.35 -8.48
N ALA A 16 23.56 21.92 -8.95
CA ALA A 16 24.57 21.16 -9.70
C ALA A 16 25.24 20.08 -8.84
N ASP A 17 25.46 20.36 -7.55
CA ASP A 17 25.95 19.41 -6.56
C ASP A 17 24.86 19.17 -5.49
N PRO A 18 24.29 17.96 -5.39
CA PRO A 18 23.25 17.67 -4.39
C PRO A 18 23.76 17.70 -2.95
N HIS A 19 25.06 17.57 -2.72
CA HIS A 19 25.69 17.61 -1.39
C HIS A 19 26.07 19.01 -0.93
N ASN A 20 26.29 19.94 -1.86
CA ASN A 20 26.67 21.31 -1.56
C ASN A 20 25.80 22.26 -2.37
N ILE A 21 24.61 22.54 -1.84
CA ILE A 21 23.61 23.30 -2.56
C ILE A 21 23.82 24.81 -2.41
N ASP A 22 23.70 25.55 -3.52
CA ASP A 22 23.76 27.02 -3.54
C ASP A 22 22.45 27.61 -4.04
N VAL A 23 21.35 27.18 -3.43
CA VAL A 23 19.99 27.61 -3.77
C VAL A 23 19.47 28.60 -2.74
N CYS A 24 19.02 29.76 -3.17
CA CYS A 24 18.33 30.71 -2.29
C CYS A 24 16.89 30.25 -2.00
N SER A 25 16.53 30.08 -0.72
CA SER A 25 15.19 29.66 -0.29
C SER A 25 14.06 30.53 -0.85
N ALA A 26 14.20 31.86 -0.78
CA ALA A 26 13.18 32.78 -1.31
C ALA A 26 13.04 32.69 -2.84
N CYS A 27 14.13 32.42 -3.57
CA CYS A 27 14.06 32.21 -5.02
C CYS A 27 13.37 30.89 -5.36
N ALA A 28 13.61 29.81 -4.61
CA ALA A 28 12.90 28.54 -4.78
C ALA A 28 11.39 28.71 -4.55
N VAL A 29 11.00 29.39 -3.47
CA VAL A 29 9.58 29.71 -3.18
C VAL A 29 8.98 30.60 -4.27
N ARG A 30 9.72 31.59 -4.79
CA ARG A 30 9.25 32.42 -5.90
C ARG A 30 8.97 31.60 -7.17
N VAL A 31 9.87 30.67 -7.50
CA VAL A 31 9.66 29.72 -8.63
C VAL A 31 8.43 28.88 -8.38
N HIS A 32 8.24 28.36 -7.16
CA HIS A 32 7.05 27.60 -6.79
C HIS A 32 5.76 28.43 -6.97
N ASN A 33 5.71 29.66 -6.44
CA ASN A 33 4.54 30.52 -6.57
C ASN A 33 4.19 30.80 -8.03
N HIS A 34 5.19 31.06 -8.88
CA HIS A 34 4.97 31.17 -10.33
C HIS A 34 4.47 29.86 -10.94
N PHE A 35 5.08 28.73 -10.59
CA PHE A 35 4.68 27.42 -11.07
C PHE A 35 3.22 27.08 -10.74
N MET A 36 2.76 27.46 -9.54
CA MET A 36 1.39 27.20 -9.11
C MET A 36 0.33 28.00 -9.88
N THR A 37 0.69 29.10 -10.57
CA THR A 37 -0.27 29.88 -11.38
C THR A 37 -0.78 29.11 -12.61
N ASP A 38 0.05 28.27 -13.23
CA ASP A 38 -0.35 27.36 -14.33
C ASP A 38 0.42 26.04 -14.26
N ILE A 39 0.12 25.27 -13.21
CA ILE A 39 0.79 24.00 -12.89
C ILE A 39 0.84 23.03 -14.08
N LYS A 40 -0.21 22.98 -14.91
CA LYS A 40 -0.30 22.04 -16.04
C LYS A 40 0.58 22.47 -17.20
N LEU A 41 0.57 23.76 -17.56
CA LEU A 41 1.41 24.27 -18.64
C LEU A 41 2.88 24.15 -18.27
N PHE A 42 3.25 24.61 -17.07
CA PHE A 42 4.65 24.61 -16.64
C PHE A 42 5.19 23.21 -16.45
N ALA A 43 4.44 22.29 -15.84
CA ALA A 43 4.92 20.92 -15.70
C ALA A 43 5.13 20.24 -17.06
N ARG A 44 4.25 20.47 -18.04
CA ARG A 44 4.47 19.95 -19.41
C ARG A 44 5.71 20.57 -20.05
N PHE A 45 5.94 21.86 -19.83
CA PHE A 45 7.12 22.55 -20.34
C PHE A 45 8.40 21.99 -19.71
N LEU A 46 8.48 21.90 -18.38
CA LEU A 46 9.61 21.35 -17.65
C LEU A 46 9.87 19.88 -18.04
N SER A 47 8.82 19.05 -18.06
CA SER A 47 8.91 17.65 -18.45
C SER A 47 9.29 17.42 -19.90
N ARG A 48 9.30 18.43 -20.77
CA ARG A 48 9.74 18.31 -22.18
C ARG A 48 11.11 18.92 -22.43
N HIS A 49 11.40 20.03 -21.77
CA HIS A 49 12.52 20.89 -22.13
C HIS A 49 13.59 20.98 -21.04
N HIS A 50 13.29 20.56 -19.80
CA HIS A 50 14.18 20.71 -18.65
C HIS A 50 14.31 19.42 -17.84
N HIS A 51 14.52 18.27 -18.52
CA HIS A 51 14.73 16.98 -17.86
C HIS A 51 15.89 17.05 -16.86
N THR A 52 17.01 17.67 -17.24
CA THR A 52 18.20 17.79 -16.38
C THR A 52 17.90 18.54 -15.08
N LEU A 53 17.06 19.57 -15.12
CA LEU A 53 16.63 20.28 -13.91
C LEU A 53 15.81 19.36 -13.00
N LEU A 54 14.83 18.64 -13.55
CA LEU A 54 13.99 17.72 -12.77
C LEU A 54 14.83 16.58 -12.15
N SER A 55 15.79 16.04 -12.89
CA SER A 55 16.71 15.02 -12.38
C SER A 55 17.67 15.58 -11.32
N ARG A 56 18.11 16.85 -11.42
CA ARG A 56 18.89 17.52 -10.36
C ARG A 56 18.07 17.76 -9.10
N ILE A 57 16.81 18.18 -9.24
CA ILE A 57 15.89 18.28 -8.11
C ILE A 57 15.73 16.90 -7.44
N MET A 58 15.54 15.84 -8.22
CA MET A 58 15.48 14.48 -7.66
C MET A 58 16.78 14.11 -6.95
N ALA A 59 17.95 14.33 -7.55
CA ALA A 59 19.24 14.08 -6.90
C ALA A 59 19.36 14.79 -5.55
N PHE A 60 18.92 16.05 -5.49
CA PHE A 60 18.85 16.82 -4.24
C PHE A 60 17.87 16.21 -3.22
N LEU A 61 16.69 15.76 -3.66
CA LEU A 61 15.67 15.19 -2.77
C LEU A 61 16.02 13.79 -2.26
N ILE A 62 16.91 13.06 -2.92
CA ILE A 62 17.23 11.67 -2.56
C ILE A 62 18.61 11.49 -1.93
N VAL A 63 19.47 12.52 -1.96
CA VAL A 63 20.77 12.41 -1.31
C VAL A 63 20.60 12.16 0.19
N GLU A 64 21.40 11.24 0.70
CA GLU A 64 21.34 10.82 2.10
C GLU A 64 21.72 11.97 3.03
N ARG A 65 20.91 12.17 4.07
CA ARG A 65 21.14 13.20 5.08
C ARG A 65 20.88 12.60 6.45
N SER A 66 21.75 12.93 7.40
CA SER A 66 21.59 12.56 8.80
C SER A 66 20.79 13.61 9.59
N SER A 67 20.75 14.85 9.11
CA SER A 67 20.07 15.96 9.77
C SER A 67 19.67 17.04 8.76
N VAL A 68 18.58 17.76 9.06
CA VAL A 68 18.14 18.94 8.30
C VAL A 68 18.91 20.21 8.65
N LEU A 69 19.62 20.23 9.79
CA LEU A 69 20.30 21.43 10.29
C LEU A 69 21.49 21.87 9.42
N PRO A 70 22.41 20.98 8.97
CA PRO A 70 23.49 21.39 8.08
C PRO A 70 22.94 21.98 6.77
N LEU A 71 21.93 21.32 6.20
CA LEU A 71 21.24 21.78 5.00
C LEU A 71 20.61 23.17 5.19
N ALA A 72 19.96 23.40 6.34
CA ALA A 72 19.37 24.70 6.65
C ALA A 72 20.43 25.81 6.75
N ALA A 73 21.60 25.52 7.32
CA ALA A 73 22.72 26.47 7.41
C ALA A 73 23.31 26.82 6.04
N GLU A 74 23.48 25.83 5.15
CA GLU A 74 23.94 26.05 3.77
C GLU A 74 22.94 26.89 2.97
N LEU A 75 21.65 26.59 3.09
CA LEU A 75 20.58 27.37 2.46
C LEU A 75 20.49 28.79 2.99
N TYR A 76 20.69 28.98 4.29
CA TYR A 76 20.76 30.31 4.88
C TYR A 76 21.95 31.11 4.34
N ALA A 77 23.13 30.50 4.23
CA ALA A 77 24.30 31.15 3.63
C ALA A 77 24.05 31.54 2.16
N SER A 78 23.42 30.65 1.39
CA SER A 78 23.02 30.88 0.00
C SER A 78 22.01 32.03 -0.12
N PHE A 79 21.01 32.06 0.77
CA PHE A 79 20.02 33.14 0.87
C PHE A 79 20.69 34.50 1.14
N ARG A 80 21.65 34.58 2.07
CA ARG A 80 22.38 35.82 2.40
C ARG A 80 23.23 36.37 1.24
N ARG A 81 23.81 35.47 0.45
CA ARG A 81 24.61 35.80 -0.74
C ARG A 81 23.77 36.07 -1.99
N CYS A 82 22.45 35.84 -1.93
CA CYS A 82 21.59 35.95 -3.10
C CYS A 82 21.65 37.36 -3.73
N PRO A 83 21.97 37.47 -5.03
CA PRO A 83 22.03 38.77 -5.71
C PRO A 83 20.65 39.45 -5.80
N ARG A 84 19.57 38.66 -5.72
CA ARG A 84 18.18 39.14 -5.75
C ARG A 84 17.64 39.59 -4.39
N ARG A 85 18.44 39.63 -3.33
CA ARG A 85 17.96 40.02 -1.98
C ARG A 85 17.34 41.43 -1.89
N ARG A 86 17.59 42.30 -2.88
CA ARG A 86 17.01 43.65 -2.99
C ARG A 86 15.77 43.70 -3.90
N ASP A 87 15.42 42.60 -4.56
CA ASP A 87 14.20 42.50 -5.38
C ASP A 87 12.97 42.55 -4.46
N PRO A 88 11.95 43.40 -4.73
CA PRO A 88 10.80 43.54 -3.85
C PRO A 88 10.02 42.24 -3.62
N GLN A 89 9.91 41.35 -4.62
CA GLN A 89 9.23 40.07 -4.46
C GLN A 89 10.05 39.12 -3.58
N HIS A 90 11.38 39.17 -3.68
CA HIS A 90 12.26 38.41 -2.81
C HIS A 90 12.15 38.87 -1.34
N VAL A 91 12.09 40.19 -1.10
CA VAL A 91 11.89 40.75 0.24
C VAL A 91 10.53 40.33 0.80
N ALA A 92 9.46 40.48 0.02
CA ALA A 92 8.11 40.10 0.44
C ALA A 92 8.02 38.60 0.83
N ILE A 93 8.59 37.70 0.01
CA ILE A 93 8.65 36.27 0.34
C ILE A 93 9.49 36.02 1.61
N SER A 94 10.58 36.75 1.78
CA SER A 94 11.42 36.60 2.98
C SER A 94 10.71 37.02 4.26
N GLU A 95 9.88 38.05 4.18
CA GLU A 95 9.08 38.55 5.30
C GLU A 95 7.92 37.59 5.60
N GLU A 96 7.21 37.10 4.57
CA GLU A 96 6.10 36.16 4.69
C GLU A 96 6.50 34.83 5.35
N TYR A 97 7.65 34.28 4.96
CA TYR A 97 8.12 32.99 5.46
C TYR A 97 9.02 33.11 6.69
N HIS A 98 9.22 34.31 7.23
CA HIS A 98 10.09 34.56 8.38
C HIS A 98 11.45 33.85 8.25
N PHE A 99 12.17 34.11 7.16
CA PHE A 99 13.52 33.57 6.97
C PHE A 99 14.52 34.26 7.91
N ASP A 100 14.43 33.97 9.20
CA ASP A 100 15.35 34.42 10.23
C ASP A 100 16.19 33.26 10.80
N LEU A 101 17.48 33.57 11.02
CA LEU A 101 18.49 32.66 11.59
C LEU A 101 18.59 31.29 10.86
N ALA A 102 19.47 30.41 11.34
CA ALA A 102 19.62 29.06 10.79
C ALA A 102 18.46 28.13 11.21
N SER A 103 17.22 28.57 10.97
CA SER A 103 16.00 27.81 11.25
C SER A 103 15.81 26.68 10.23
N PRO A 104 15.31 25.48 10.65
CA PRO A 104 14.95 24.40 9.74
C PRO A 104 14.00 24.81 8.62
N ILE A 105 13.29 25.93 8.77
CA ILE A 105 12.38 26.50 7.79
C ILE A 105 13.03 26.68 6.42
N HIS A 106 14.32 27.03 6.34
CA HIS A 106 15.03 27.17 5.06
C HIS A 106 15.03 25.86 4.26
N SER A 107 15.35 24.75 4.92
CA SER A 107 15.37 23.42 4.30
C SER A 107 13.97 22.95 3.92
N HIS A 108 12.99 23.15 4.81
CA HIS A 108 11.61 22.77 4.56
C HIS A 108 11.03 23.57 3.39
N SER A 109 11.17 24.89 3.38
CA SER A 109 10.66 25.74 2.29
C SER A 109 11.26 25.39 0.93
N VAL A 110 12.57 25.09 0.84
CA VAL A 110 13.19 24.70 -0.43
C VAL A 110 12.67 23.35 -0.89
N ILE A 111 12.64 22.35 0.00
CA ILE A 111 12.15 21.01 -0.33
C ILE A 111 10.68 21.07 -0.77
N SER A 112 9.81 21.72 0.00
CA SER A 112 8.40 21.88 -0.32
C SER A 112 8.15 22.70 -1.59
N ALA A 113 8.99 23.68 -1.90
CA ALA A 113 8.90 24.44 -3.15
C ALA A 113 9.27 23.60 -4.37
N LEU A 114 10.25 22.71 -4.23
CA LEU A 114 10.77 21.90 -5.33
C LEU A 114 9.96 20.61 -5.60
N CYS A 115 9.38 19.99 -4.56
CA CYS A 115 8.60 18.75 -4.70
C CYS A 115 7.45 18.86 -5.74
N PRO A 116 6.64 19.94 -5.80
CA PRO A 116 5.57 20.08 -6.79
C PRO A 116 6.03 20.07 -8.25
N LEU A 117 7.23 20.59 -8.54
CA LEU A 117 7.82 20.60 -9.89
C LEU A 117 8.02 19.17 -10.40
N VAL A 118 8.60 18.33 -9.54
CA VAL A 118 8.84 16.90 -9.80
C VAL A 118 7.53 16.12 -9.80
N SER A 119 6.69 16.31 -8.77
CA SER A 119 5.46 15.54 -8.56
C SER A 119 4.52 15.69 -9.75
N THR A 120 4.36 16.91 -10.24
CA THR A 120 3.53 17.17 -11.41
C THR A 120 4.14 16.57 -12.67
N GLY A 121 5.47 16.60 -12.83
CA GLY A 121 6.15 15.92 -13.92
C GLY A 121 5.88 14.41 -13.95
N ILE A 122 5.88 13.76 -12.78
CA ILE A 122 5.51 12.35 -12.64
C ILE A 122 4.04 12.11 -13.02
N VAL A 123 3.12 12.91 -12.49
CA VAL A 123 1.66 12.77 -12.71
C VAL A 123 1.29 12.96 -14.19
N LEU A 124 1.98 13.84 -14.92
CA LEU A 124 1.77 14.03 -16.36
C LEU A 124 2.13 12.81 -17.21
N THR A 125 2.74 11.78 -16.62
CA THR A 125 3.00 10.49 -17.26
C THR A 125 2.07 9.41 -16.68
N PRO A 126 0.73 9.48 -16.86
CA PRO A 126 -0.22 8.57 -16.20
C PRO A 126 -0.03 7.10 -16.60
N ARG A 127 0.59 6.84 -17.76
CA ARG A 127 0.97 5.49 -18.18
C ARG A 127 2.11 4.90 -17.35
N ALA A 128 2.96 5.73 -16.74
CA ALA A 128 4.05 5.26 -15.88
C ALA A 128 3.47 4.59 -14.61
N LEU A 129 2.50 5.23 -13.96
CA LEU A 129 1.87 4.70 -12.74
C LEU A 129 1.11 3.39 -13.01
N MET A 130 0.36 3.31 -14.12
CA MET A 130 -0.47 2.14 -14.41
C MET A 130 0.25 1.00 -15.14
N LYS A 131 1.15 1.29 -16.07
CA LYS A 131 1.76 0.28 -16.97
C LYS A 131 3.27 0.13 -16.80
N ARG A 132 3.90 0.86 -15.85
CA ARG A 132 5.36 0.92 -15.68
C ARG A 132 6.11 1.34 -16.95
N LYS A 133 5.42 2.06 -17.85
CA LYS A 133 6.01 2.54 -19.09
C LYS A 133 6.33 4.01 -18.91
N PHE A 134 7.61 4.30 -18.70
CA PHE A 134 8.14 5.66 -18.73
C PHE A 134 7.93 6.29 -20.11
N GLY A 135 7.79 7.62 -20.13
CA GLY A 135 7.59 8.35 -21.36
C GLY A 135 8.89 8.40 -22.15
N ARG A 136 8.86 8.17 -23.47
CA ARG A 136 10.05 8.39 -24.32
C ARG A 136 10.40 9.87 -24.49
N ARG A 137 9.43 10.77 -24.27
CA ARG A 137 9.52 12.21 -24.57
C ARG A 137 9.18 13.11 -23.38
N LEU A 138 8.77 12.52 -22.26
CA LEU A 138 8.41 13.26 -21.07
C LEU A 138 9.19 12.68 -19.91
N TRP A 139 9.75 13.56 -19.08
CA TRP A 139 10.32 13.19 -17.80
C TRP A 139 9.21 12.67 -16.85
N PRO A 140 9.44 11.58 -16.09
CA PRO A 140 10.65 10.75 -16.09
C PRO A 140 10.70 9.81 -17.31
N THR A 141 11.89 9.68 -17.90
CA THR A 141 12.19 8.81 -19.04
C THR A 141 12.61 7.39 -18.63
N GLY A 142 13.07 7.23 -17.39
CA GLY A 142 13.42 5.95 -16.78
C GLY A 142 13.44 6.01 -15.26
N MET A 143 13.78 4.89 -14.62
CA MET A 143 13.95 4.84 -13.16
C MET A 143 15.15 5.67 -12.70
N ASP A 144 16.18 5.81 -13.52
CA ASP A 144 17.41 6.54 -13.17
C ASP A 144 17.18 8.07 -13.09
N ASP A 145 16.10 8.58 -13.68
CA ASP A 145 15.65 9.97 -13.48
C ASP A 145 15.07 10.20 -12.08
N LEU A 146 14.46 9.17 -11.50
CA LEU A 146 13.82 9.22 -10.18
C LEU A 146 14.75 8.78 -9.05
N LEU A 147 15.75 7.96 -9.39
CA LEU A 147 16.77 7.46 -8.48
C LEU A 147 18.16 7.67 -9.09
N PRO A 148 18.60 8.91 -9.33
CA PRO A 148 19.98 9.18 -9.72
C PRO A 148 20.94 8.70 -8.62
N GLY A 149 21.68 7.62 -8.88
CA GLY A 149 22.49 6.93 -7.87
C GLY A 149 21.94 5.57 -7.42
N GLY A 150 20.79 5.14 -7.95
CA GLY A 150 20.25 3.81 -7.69
C GLY A 150 19.49 3.72 -6.36
N VAL A 151 19.58 2.57 -5.71
CA VAL A 151 18.80 2.28 -4.49
C VAL A 151 19.26 3.08 -3.28
N ASP A 152 20.48 3.60 -3.27
CA ASP A 152 21.04 4.34 -2.13
C ASP A 152 20.28 5.65 -1.87
N GLY A 153 19.70 6.26 -2.92
CA GLY A 153 18.85 7.43 -2.79
C GLY A 153 17.53 7.18 -2.02
N LEU A 154 17.17 5.92 -1.80
CA LEU A 154 16.02 5.57 -0.96
C LEU A 154 16.22 6.05 0.49
N ALA A 155 17.45 5.99 1.00
CA ALA A 155 17.73 6.44 2.36
C ALA A 155 17.40 7.94 2.53
N GLY A 156 17.76 8.78 1.56
CA GLY A 156 17.43 10.21 1.59
C GLY A 156 15.93 10.48 1.48
N LEU A 157 15.22 9.78 0.57
CA LEU A 157 13.77 9.90 0.48
C LEU A 157 13.06 9.45 1.75
N LEU A 158 13.51 8.34 2.34
CA LEU A 158 12.97 7.82 3.59
C LEU A 158 13.26 8.78 4.75
N PHE A 159 14.45 9.37 4.80
CA PHE A 159 14.79 10.42 5.76
C PHE A 159 13.82 11.59 5.67
N HIS A 160 13.59 12.14 4.48
CA HIS A 160 12.62 13.23 4.29
C HIS A 160 11.19 12.81 4.61
N PHE A 161 10.80 11.59 4.24
CA PHE A 161 9.50 11.02 4.61
C PHE A 161 9.35 10.91 6.13
N THR A 162 10.40 10.58 6.88
CA THR A 162 10.33 10.45 8.34
C THR A 162 10.38 11.80 9.08
N THR A 163 11.05 12.80 8.50
CA THR A 163 11.38 14.07 9.19
C THR A 163 10.46 15.21 8.80
N LEU A 164 9.96 15.22 7.56
CA LEU A 164 9.13 16.30 7.05
C LEU A 164 7.68 15.82 7.03
N GLY A 165 6.83 16.41 7.86
CA GLY A 165 5.36 16.22 7.85
C GLY A 165 4.68 16.86 6.63
N ASP A 166 5.41 17.05 5.53
CA ASP A 166 4.96 17.79 4.37
C ASP A 166 4.26 16.89 3.34
N SER A 167 3.04 17.26 2.94
CA SER A 167 2.23 16.50 1.99
C SER A 167 2.85 16.37 0.59
N GLN A 168 3.67 17.32 0.15
CA GLN A 168 4.36 17.28 -1.15
C GLN A 168 5.54 16.33 -1.11
N VAL A 169 6.31 16.36 -0.03
CA VAL A 169 7.39 15.38 0.23
C VAL A 169 6.81 13.98 0.24
N PHE A 170 5.69 13.80 0.96
CA PHE A 170 5.02 12.51 0.99
C PHE A 170 4.53 12.09 -0.41
N GLY A 171 3.95 13.00 -1.18
CA GLY A 171 3.55 12.73 -2.56
C GLY A 171 4.70 12.23 -3.44
N ILE A 172 5.87 12.88 -3.35
CA ILE A 172 7.09 12.44 -4.06
C ILE A 172 7.55 11.06 -3.61
N PHE A 173 7.57 10.83 -2.30
CA PHE A 173 7.94 9.52 -1.76
C PHE A 173 7.02 8.43 -2.32
N VAL A 174 5.69 8.61 -2.26
CA VAL A 174 4.71 7.62 -2.73
C VAL A 174 4.83 7.37 -4.23
N GLN A 175 4.96 8.42 -5.02
CA GLN A 175 5.10 8.31 -6.48
C GLN A 175 6.38 7.58 -6.86
N THR A 176 7.51 7.94 -6.24
CA THR A 176 8.81 7.30 -6.47
C THR A 176 8.76 5.85 -6.02
N PHE A 177 8.22 5.59 -4.82
CA PHE A 177 8.02 4.24 -4.29
C PHE A 177 7.25 3.39 -5.29
N ILE A 178 6.11 3.86 -5.81
CA ILE A 178 5.27 3.09 -6.74
C ILE A 178 6.01 2.86 -8.06
N LEU A 179 6.68 3.87 -8.63
CA LEU A 179 7.33 3.74 -9.94
C LEU A 179 8.60 2.91 -9.91
N CYS A 180 9.38 3.04 -8.85
CA CYS A 180 10.67 2.38 -8.67
C CYS A 180 10.59 1.14 -7.77
N ARG A 181 9.37 0.67 -7.46
CA ARG A 181 9.09 -0.40 -6.49
C ARG A 181 9.95 -1.66 -6.65
N SER A 182 10.24 -2.08 -7.88
CA SER A 182 11.09 -3.26 -8.15
C SER A 182 12.52 -3.12 -7.63
N ARG A 183 13.04 -1.90 -7.54
CA ARG A 183 14.34 -1.59 -6.92
C ARG A 183 14.21 -1.30 -5.42
N PHE A 184 13.10 -0.68 -4.99
CA PHE A 184 12.87 -0.36 -3.58
C PHE A 184 12.69 -1.59 -2.70
N TYR A 185 11.95 -2.61 -3.16
CA TYR A 185 11.52 -3.69 -2.27
C TYR A 185 12.66 -4.46 -1.60
N PRO A 186 13.71 -4.93 -2.30
CA PRO A 186 14.80 -5.64 -1.63
C PRO A 186 15.48 -4.79 -0.55
N HIS A 187 15.54 -3.47 -0.74
CA HIS A 187 16.19 -2.55 0.18
C HIS A 187 15.30 -2.19 1.38
N VAL A 188 14.01 -1.90 1.15
CA VAL A 188 13.05 -1.61 2.24
C VAL A 188 12.87 -2.82 3.17
N MET A 189 13.05 -4.04 2.66
CA MET A 189 12.92 -5.27 3.47
C MET A 189 14.06 -5.48 4.47
N VAL A 190 15.14 -4.71 4.40
CA VAL A 190 16.23 -4.78 5.38
C VAL A 190 15.76 -4.18 6.71
N ASP A 191 15.86 -4.95 7.80
CA ASP A 191 15.21 -4.65 9.10
C ASP A 191 15.28 -3.20 9.59
N PRO A 192 16.44 -2.51 9.66
CA PRO A 192 16.48 -1.11 10.07
C PRO A 192 15.69 -0.19 9.13
N VAL A 193 15.76 -0.41 7.82
CA VAL A 193 15.02 0.37 6.81
C VAL A 193 13.53 0.08 6.90
N ARG A 194 13.16 -1.20 7.05
CA ARG A 194 11.78 -1.67 7.23
C ARG A 194 11.12 -1.03 8.44
N SER A 195 11.77 -1.11 9.60
CA SER A 195 11.24 -0.57 10.85
C SER A 195 11.07 0.95 10.75
N THR A 196 12.06 1.66 10.18
CA THR A 196 11.96 3.12 9.96
C THR A 196 10.80 3.46 9.02
N PHE A 197 10.63 2.73 7.92
CA PHE A 197 9.53 2.92 6.99
C PHE A 197 8.15 2.72 7.65
N VAL A 198 7.97 1.62 8.38
CA VAL A 198 6.68 1.33 9.04
C VAL A 198 6.41 2.33 10.17
N SER A 199 7.44 2.70 10.95
CA SER A 199 7.31 3.73 11.98
C SER A 199 6.90 5.07 11.39
N ALA A 200 7.52 5.50 10.28
CA ALA A 200 7.16 6.73 9.60
C ALA A 200 5.72 6.70 9.07
N LEU A 201 5.31 5.58 8.45
CA LEU A 201 3.93 5.38 8.00
C LEU A 201 2.93 5.52 9.17
N CYS A 202 3.22 4.91 10.31
CA CYS A 202 2.41 5.04 11.53
C CYS A 202 2.40 6.48 12.06
N SER A 203 3.54 7.17 12.08
CA SER A 203 3.62 8.58 12.49
C SER A 203 2.81 9.50 11.58
N HIS A 204 2.80 9.27 10.26
CA HIS A 204 1.96 10.04 9.32
C HIS A 204 0.47 9.81 9.55
N LEU A 205 0.06 8.56 9.79
CA LEU A 205 -1.32 8.22 10.17
C LEU A 205 -1.73 8.92 11.48
N SER A 206 -0.85 8.92 12.48
CA SER A 206 -1.10 9.57 13.77
C SER A 206 -1.16 11.09 13.63
N SER A 207 -0.19 11.72 12.96
CA SER A 207 -0.18 13.16 12.69
C SER A 207 -1.45 13.62 11.98
N TYR A 208 -1.92 12.86 10.99
CA TYR A 208 -3.19 13.14 10.33
C TYR A 208 -4.39 13.08 11.27
N THR A 209 -4.36 12.17 12.25
CA THR A 209 -5.41 12.07 13.28
C THR A 209 -5.40 13.33 14.14
N ASP A 210 -4.22 13.79 14.55
CA ASP A 210 -4.06 15.01 15.36
C ASP A 210 -4.55 16.25 14.61
N ASP A 211 -4.18 16.38 13.32
CA ASP A 211 -4.63 17.47 12.45
C ASP A 211 -6.16 17.50 12.25
N LEU A 212 -6.80 16.33 12.20
CA LEU A 212 -8.27 16.25 12.10
C LEU A 212 -9.00 16.59 13.41
N LEU A 213 -8.31 16.51 14.55
CA LEU A 213 -8.87 16.84 15.85
C LEU A 213 -8.66 18.31 16.21
N ASP A 214 -7.72 19.01 15.58
CA ASP A 214 -7.50 20.44 15.79
C ASP A 214 -8.60 21.29 15.12
N PRO A 215 -9.45 22.00 15.90
CA PRO A 215 -10.54 22.81 15.35
C PRO A 215 -10.05 24.00 14.51
N ASN A 216 -8.79 24.41 14.65
CA ASN A 216 -8.21 25.53 13.90
C ASN A 216 -7.54 25.08 12.59
N PHE A 217 -7.48 23.78 12.33
CA PHE A 217 -6.71 23.25 11.22
C PHE A 217 -7.40 23.46 9.87
N ASN A 218 -6.63 23.83 8.85
CA ASN A 218 -7.13 23.99 7.50
C ASN A 218 -7.35 22.62 6.83
N LEU A 219 -8.61 22.22 6.71
CA LEU A 219 -9.05 20.92 6.15
C LEU A 219 -8.55 20.58 4.74
N ARG A 220 -7.97 21.52 3.98
CA ARG A 220 -7.39 21.21 2.65
C ARG A 220 -6.12 20.37 2.72
N PHE A 221 -5.28 20.57 3.73
CA PHE A 221 -4.00 19.84 3.85
C PHE A 221 -4.17 18.37 4.22
N PRO A 222 -5.03 17.99 5.19
CA PRO A 222 -5.24 16.60 5.55
C PRO A 222 -5.76 15.79 4.35
N ALA A 223 -6.69 16.35 3.57
CA ALA A 223 -7.29 15.66 2.43
C ALA A 223 -6.26 15.17 1.39
N VAL A 224 -5.20 15.95 1.15
CA VAL A 224 -4.12 15.56 0.22
C VAL A 224 -3.23 14.48 0.84
N GLN A 225 -2.91 14.61 2.13
CA GLN A 225 -2.08 13.62 2.84
C GLN A 225 -2.76 12.25 2.90
N ILE A 226 -4.05 12.20 3.23
CA ILE A 226 -4.82 10.93 3.27
C ILE A 226 -4.93 10.30 1.89
N GLN A 227 -5.00 11.11 0.83
CA GLN A 227 -4.99 10.62 -0.55
C GLN A 227 -3.67 9.92 -0.88
N TRP A 228 -2.53 10.52 -0.53
CA TRP A 228 -1.21 9.89 -0.75
C TRP A 228 -1.03 8.62 0.08
N LEU A 229 -1.43 8.66 1.35
CA LEU A 229 -1.38 7.50 2.23
C LEU A 229 -2.21 6.34 1.67
N THR A 230 -3.47 6.60 1.32
CA THR A 230 -4.36 5.57 0.80
C THR A 230 -3.90 5.06 -0.56
N LEU A 231 -3.31 5.92 -1.40
CA LEU A 231 -2.66 5.49 -2.64
C LEU A 231 -1.50 4.53 -2.36
N LEU A 232 -0.63 4.83 -1.38
CA LEU A 232 0.48 3.97 -0.98
C LEU A 232 -0.02 2.62 -0.48
N LEU A 233 -0.92 2.61 0.50
CA LEU A 233 -1.48 1.39 1.09
C LEU A 233 -2.19 0.52 0.06
N ASN A 234 -3.03 1.12 -0.79
CA ASN A 234 -3.71 0.41 -1.87
C ASN A 234 -2.71 -0.16 -2.88
N SER A 235 -1.65 0.58 -3.21
CA SER A 235 -0.62 0.12 -4.13
C SER A 235 0.16 -1.05 -3.56
N ILE A 236 0.51 -1.01 -2.27
CA ILE A 236 1.17 -2.13 -1.57
C ILE A 236 0.28 -3.38 -1.63
N CYS A 237 -1.00 -3.31 -1.27
CA CYS A 237 -1.90 -4.47 -1.33
C CYS A 237 -2.10 -5.00 -2.75
N ARG A 238 -2.37 -4.13 -3.72
CA ARG A 238 -2.74 -4.54 -5.08
C ARG A 238 -1.55 -5.07 -5.87
N LEU A 239 -0.40 -4.41 -5.76
CA LEU A 239 0.81 -4.77 -6.50
C LEU A 239 1.60 -5.86 -5.77
N GLY A 240 1.47 -5.92 -4.45
CA GLY A 240 2.07 -6.94 -3.60
C GLY A 240 1.76 -8.36 -4.07
N ASN A 241 0.50 -8.64 -4.39
CA ASN A 241 0.10 -10.00 -4.75
C ASN A 241 0.72 -10.53 -6.06
N SER A 242 1.11 -9.67 -6.98
CA SER A 242 1.68 -10.08 -8.27
C SER A 242 3.18 -9.85 -8.39
N GLU A 243 3.69 -8.78 -7.79
CA GLU A 243 5.08 -8.33 -7.99
C GLU A 243 5.93 -8.40 -6.73
N TRP A 244 5.30 -8.51 -5.56
CA TRP A 244 5.99 -8.61 -4.29
C TRP A 244 5.34 -9.67 -3.39
N PRO A 245 5.50 -10.96 -3.75
CA PRO A 245 5.04 -12.06 -2.92
C PRO A 245 5.60 -11.87 -1.51
N GLY A 246 4.71 -11.85 -0.52
CA GLY A 246 5.10 -11.62 0.87
C GLY A 246 5.20 -10.15 1.28
N TRP A 247 4.59 -9.19 0.58
CA TRP A 247 4.50 -7.78 1.03
C TRP A 247 4.03 -7.63 2.50
N ARG A 248 3.25 -8.58 3.02
CA ARG A 248 2.84 -8.64 4.44
C ARG A 248 4.04 -8.68 5.39
N SER A 249 5.16 -9.30 4.99
CA SER A 249 6.40 -9.35 5.76
C SER A 249 7.06 -7.98 5.96
N LEU A 250 6.71 -6.98 5.15
CA LEU A 250 7.08 -5.59 5.38
C LEU A 250 6.60 -5.09 6.75
N PHE A 251 5.44 -5.59 7.20
CA PHE A 251 4.79 -5.16 8.44
C PHE A 251 4.98 -6.17 9.58
N SER A 252 5.80 -7.20 9.38
CA SER A 252 6.00 -8.25 10.39
C SER A 252 6.57 -7.67 11.69
N GLY A 253 5.89 -7.89 12.80
CA GLY A 253 6.22 -7.34 14.11
C GLY A 253 5.61 -5.96 14.39
N HIS A 254 5.03 -5.30 13.38
CA HIS A 254 4.42 -3.98 13.47
C HIS A 254 2.91 -3.97 13.18
N GLU A 255 2.30 -5.13 12.91
CA GLU A 255 0.92 -5.22 12.43
C GLU A 255 -0.06 -4.56 13.40
N ARG A 256 0.14 -4.75 14.71
CA ARG A 256 -0.72 -4.14 15.75
C ARG A 256 -0.62 -2.62 15.77
N GLN A 257 0.59 -2.08 15.60
CA GLN A 257 0.82 -0.63 15.54
C GLN A 257 0.13 -0.03 14.32
N VAL A 258 0.30 -0.67 13.15
CA VAL A 258 -0.34 -0.25 11.90
C VAL A 258 -1.87 -0.30 12.00
N ILE A 259 -2.43 -1.37 12.56
CA ILE A 259 -3.89 -1.49 12.80
C ILE A 259 -4.38 -0.36 13.71
N ALA A 260 -3.66 -0.05 14.79
CA ALA A 260 -4.05 1.02 15.71
C ALA A 260 -4.06 2.39 14.99
N SER A 261 -3.00 2.72 14.27
CA SER A 261 -2.89 3.97 13.49
C SER A 261 -3.99 4.07 12.42
N ILE A 262 -4.27 2.99 11.68
CA ILE A 262 -5.35 2.97 10.68
C ILE A 262 -6.72 3.20 11.31
N ARG A 263 -7.00 2.62 12.48
CA ARG A 263 -8.28 2.78 13.18
C ARG A 263 -8.54 4.21 13.62
N CYS A 264 -7.50 4.95 14.01
CA CYS A 264 -7.64 6.36 14.36
C CYS A 264 -8.07 7.17 13.14
N VAL A 265 -7.35 7.01 12.03
CA VAL A 265 -7.62 7.71 10.76
C VAL A 265 -8.96 7.32 10.15
N GLU A 266 -9.33 6.04 10.16
CA GLU A 266 -10.57 5.53 9.57
C GLU A 266 -11.82 6.13 10.24
N ARG A 267 -11.78 6.33 11.56
CA ARG A 267 -12.88 6.92 12.32
C ARG A 267 -13.12 8.38 11.96
N LEU A 268 -12.04 9.14 11.80
CA LEU A 268 -12.10 10.58 11.57
C LEU A 268 -12.19 10.97 10.09
N SER A 269 -11.75 10.11 9.18
CA SER A 269 -11.81 10.39 7.75
C SER A 269 -13.26 10.63 7.31
N ILE A 270 -13.47 11.55 6.37
CA ILE A 270 -14.76 11.79 5.73
C ILE A 270 -14.82 11.20 4.31
N ASP A 271 -13.67 10.84 3.73
CA ASP A 271 -13.62 10.27 2.38
C ASP A 271 -13.99 8.76 2.41
N PRO A 272 -15.12 8.36 1.80
CA PRO A 272 -15.53 6.96 1.76
C PRO A 272 -14.54 6.07 1.01
N THR A 273 -13.80 6.62 0.02
CA THR A 273 -12.79 5.88 -0.72
C THR A 273 -11.59 5.55 0.16
N ALA A 274 -11.08 6.56 0.87
CA ALA A 274 -10.05 6.39 1.88
C ALA A 274 -10.46 5.36 2.94
N LYS A 275 -11.67 5.47 3.51
CA LYS A 275 -12.18 4.49 4.50
C LYS A 275 -12.16 3.07 3.98
N ARG A 276 -12.66 2.84 2.77
CA ARG A 276 -12.63 1.50 2.15
C ARG A 276 -11.21 0.96 2.06
N ILE A 277 -10.27 1.76 1.54
CA ILE A 277 -8.87 1.35 1.38
C ILE A 277 -8.24 1.04 2.74
N LEU A 278 -8.44 1.89 3.73
CA LEU A 278 -7.94 1.71 5.10
C LEU A 278 -8.49 0.43 5.72
N ARG A 279 -9.79 0.14 5.56
CA ARG A 279 -10.42 -1.07 6.06
C ARG A 279 -9.91 -2.33 5.35
N ASP A 280 -9.79 -2.28 4.02
CA ASP A 280 -9.21 -3.37 3.23
C ASP A 280 -7.77 -3.65 3.68
N PHE A 281 -6.97 -2.62 3.90
CA PHE A 281 -5.60 -2.76 4.39
C PHE A 281 -5.55 -3.31 5.82
N ALA A 282 -6.42 -2.83 6.72
CA ALA A 282 -6.51 -3.34 8.09
C ALA A 282 -6.86 -4.84 8.12
N LEU A 283 -7.76 -5.30 7.23
CA LEU A 283 -8.09 -6.72 7.10
C LEU A 283 -6.88 -7.56 6.71
N GLU A 284 -6.04 -7.07 5.80
CA GLU A 284 -4.79 -7.75 5.43
C GLU A 284 -3.80 -7.83 6.61
N MET A 285 -3.75 -6.80 7.47
CA MET A 285 -2.94 -6.82 8.69
C MET A 285 -3.48 -7.82 9.73
N TYR A 286 -4.80 -7.91 9.90
CA TYR A 286 -5.41 -8.94 10.75
C TYR A 286 -5.09 -10.36 10.24
N GLN A 287 -5.17 -10.57 8.93
CA GLN A 287 -4.76 -11.85 8.33
C GLN A 287 -3.27 -12.17 8.56
N SER A 288 -2.41 -11.15 8.54
CA SER A 288 -0.97 -11.30 8.83
C SER A 288 -0.70 -11.73 10.28
N LEU A 289 -1.56 -11.31 11.22
CA LEU A 289 -1.57 -11.77 12.61
C LEU A 289 -2.18 -13.18 12.79
N GLY A 290 -2.52 -13.88 11.72
CA GLY A 290 -3.22 -15.18 11.77
C GLY A 290 -4.71 -15.07 12.14
N ILE A 291 -5.27 -13.86 12.19
CA ILE A 291 -6.67 -13.62 12.52
C ILE A 291 -7.50 -13.68 11.23
N HIS A 292 -7.95 -14.89 10.90
CA HIS A 292 -8.72 -15.17 9.69
C HIS A 292 -10.24 -15.18 9.91
N CYS A 293 -10.70 -15.28 11.16
CA CYS A 293 -12.11 -15.32 11.50
C CYS A 293 -12.72 -13.91 11.53
N LEU A 294 -13.92 -13.74 10.97
CA LEU A 294 -14.71 -12.50 11.14
C LEU A 294 -15.01 -12.20 12.62
N CYS A 295 -15.03 -13.22 13.47
CA CYS A 295 -15.18 -13.10 14.91
C CYS A 295 -13.95 -12.52 15.62
N GLY A 296 -12.76 -12.62 15.02
CA GLY A 296 -11.50 -12.11 15.57
C GLY A 296 -11.19 -10.67 15.17
N ILE A 297 -11.96 -10.08 14.25
CA ILE A 297 -11.80 -8.70 13.79
C ILE A 297 -12.88 -7.79 14.37
N PRO A 298 -12.65 -6.47 14.48
CA PRO A 298 -13.64 -5.51 14.95
C PRO A 298 -14.97 -5.58 14.14
N PRO A 299 -16.14 -5.40 14.79
CA PRO A 299 -17.44 -5.53 14.11
C PRO A 299 -17.61 -4.67 12.85
N HIS A 300 -17.09 -3.44 12.85
CA HIS A 300 -17.15 -2.55 11.68
C HIS A 300 -16.32 -3.05 10.49
N LEU A 301 -15.22 -3.79 10.74
CA LEU A 301 -14.45 -4.43 9.67
C LEU A 301 -15.14 -5.71 9.18
N ALA A 302 -15.76 -6.49 10.07
CA ALA A 302 -16.58 -7.62 9.68
C ALA A 302 -17.76 -7.19 8.78
N GLU A 303 -18.42 -6.09 9.15
CA GLU A 303 -19.46 -5.45 8.33
C GLU A 303 -18.90 -4.96 6.99
N HIS A 304 -17.69 -4.39 6.97
CA HIS A 304 -17.03 -3.99 5.72
C HIS A 304 -16.77 -5.17 4.77
N VAL A 305 -16.26 -6.29 5.29
CA VAL A 305 -16.09 -7.54 4.53
C VAL A 305 -17.44 -7.98 3.95
N TYR A 306 -18.47 -7.93 4.78
CA TYR A 306 -19.82 -8.30 4.39
C TYR A 306 -20.37 -7.42 3.25
N GLN A 307 -20.24 -6.10 3.37
CA GLN A 307 -20.64 -5.16 2.32
C GLN A 307 -19.86 -5.36 1.02
N ARG A 308 -18.56 -5.70 1.10
CA ARG A 308 -17.76 -6.05 -0.07
C ARG A 308 -18.28 -7.29 -0.77
N TYR A 309 -18.67 -8.33 -0.02
CA TYR A 309 -19.30 -9.51 -0.61
C TYR A 309 -20.62 -9.14 -1.29
N ARG A 310 -21.44 -8.31 -0.65
CA ARG A 310 -22.71 -7.82 -1.22
C ARG A 310 -22.51 -7.05 -2.53
N ALA A 311 -21.44 -6.28 -2.65
CA ALA A 311 -21.13 -5.51 -3.86
C ALA A 311 -20.69 -6.41 -5.04
N ILE A 312 -20.07 -7.56 -4.77
CA ILE A 312 -19.62 -8.51 -5.80
C ILE A 312 -20.78 -9.46 -6.24
N GLY A 313 -21.84 -9.54 -5.45
CA GLY A 313 -23.05 -10.33 -5.71
C GLY A 313 -23.77 -10.65 -4.42
N SER A 314 -24.77 -11.55 -4.47
CA SER A 314 -25.42 -12.00 -3.24
C SER A 314 -24.37 -12.65 -2.30
N PRO A 315 -24.22 -12.22 -1.03
CA PRO A 315 -23.33 -12.87 -0.06
C PRO A 315 -23.60 -14.38 0.05
N VAL A 316 -24.85 -14.74 -0.22
CA VAL A 316 -25.34 -16.09 -0.37
C VAL A 316 -24.66 -16.83 -1.52
N ARG A 317 -24.45 -16.19 -2.69
CA ARG A 317 -23.71 -16.78 -3.82
C ARG A 317 -22.26 -17.06 -3.44
N HIS A 318 -21.60 -16.15 -2.72
CA HIS A 318 -20.23 -16.38 -2.25
C HIS A 318 -20.19 -17.55 -1.26
N PHE A 319 -21.10 -17.55 -0.30
CA PHE A 319 -21.23 -18.63 0.68
C PHE A 319 -21.55 -19.98 0.01
N MET A 320 -22.42 -20.01 -0.99
CA MET A 320 -22.70 -21.20 -1.81
C MET A 320 -21.42 -21.72 -2.48
N GLY A 321 -20.63 -20.83 -3.09
CA GLY A 321 -19.33 -21.20 -3.67
C GLY A 321 -18.35 -21.76 -2.64
N LEU A 322 -18.35 -21.23 -1.40
CA LEU A 322 -17.55 -21.78 -0.31
C LEU A 322 -18.02 -23.18 0.11
N LEU A 323 -19.33 -23.43 0.19
CA LEU A 323 -19.88 -24.75 0.49
C LEU A 323 -19.56 -25.77 -0.60
N HIS A 324 -19.64 -25.37 -1.87
CA HIS A 324 -19.21 -26.21 -3.00
C HIS A 324 -17.73 -26.57 -2.89
N GLY A 325 -16.88 -25.57 -2.64
CA GLY A 325 -15.46 -25.76 -2.40
C GLY A 325 -15.20 -26.74 -1.25
N LEU A 326 -15.92 -26.61 -0.12
CA LEU A 326 -15.80 -27.54 1.00
C LEU A 326 -16.25 -28.96 0.66
N ALA A 327 -17.39 -29.13 0.00
CA ALA A 327 -17.91 -30.45 -0.34
C ALA A 327 -17.00 -31.19 -1.34
N ALA A 328 -16.40 -30.45 -2.28
CA ALA A 328 -15.49 -30.95 -3.28
C ALA A 328 -14.07 -31.26 -2.74
N ARG A 329 -13.69 -30.71 -1.58
CA ARG A 329 -12.36 -30.95 -1.00
C ARG A 329 -12.13 -32.41 -0.71
N THR A 330 -10.95 -32.89 -1.11
CA THR A 330 -10.44 -34.23 -0.85
C THR A 330 -9.41 -34.24 0.27
N VAL A 331 -9.49 -33.27 1.19
CA VAL A 331 -8.44 -33.02 2.18
C VAL A 331 -8.98 -32.94 3.61
N CYS A 332 -8.12 -33.22 4.60
CA CYS A 332 -8.51 -33.14 6.00
C CYS A 332 -8.82 -31.69 6.44
N SER A 333 -9.93 -31.53 7.15
CA SER A 333 -10.45 -30.27 7.70
C SER A 333 -10.13 -30.10 9.19
N GLY A 334 -9.24 -30.93 9.73
CA GLY A 334 -8.76 -30.77 11.11
C GLY A 334 -7.78 -29.61 11.19
N PRO A 335 -7.91 -28.68 12.16
CA PRO A 335 -6.91 -27.64 12.38
C PRO A 335 -5.56 -28.33 12.66
N GLU A 336 -4.49 -27.74 12.14
CA GLU A 336 -3.11 -28.22 12.35
C GLU A 336 -2.85 -29.68 11.91
N CYS A 337 -3.68 -30.25 11.02
CA CYS A 337 -3.46 -31.62 10.56
C CYS A 337 -2.22 -31.71 9.65
N PRO A 338 -1.20 -32.52 9.99
CA PRO A 338 0.03 -32.61 9.20
C PRO A 338 -0.14 -33.42 7.91
N LYS A 339 -1.26 -34.14 7.73
CA LYS A 339 -1.45 -35.07 6.60
C LYS A 339 -1.76 -34.35 5.28
N GLN A 340 -0.98 -34.65 4.26
CA GLN A 340 -1.13 -34.10 2.91
C GLN A 340 -2.32 -34.68 2.14
N PRO A 341 -2.83 -33.97 1.09
CA PRO A 341 -3.81 -34.51 0.15
C PRO A 341 -3.33 -35.76 -0.61
N HIS A 342 -2.02 -35.87 -0.83
CA HIS A 342 -1.44 -36.81 -1.79
C HIS A 342 -0.65 -37.98 -1.18
N GLU A 343 -0.10 -37.83 0.03
CA GLU A 343 0.83 -38.84 0.58
C GLU A 343 0.16 -40.00 1.32
N ASP A 344 -1.09 -39.82 1.77
CA ASP A 344 -1.89 -40.86 2.42
C ASP A 344 -3.29 -40.87 1.76
N SER A 345 -3.49 -41.65 0.69
CA SER A 345 -4.79 -41.84 0.03
C SER A 345 -5.83 -42.59 0.89
N GLY A 346 -5.70 -42.52 2.21
CA GLY A 346 -6.65 -43.06 3.15
C GLY A 346 -8.02 -42.40 2.98
N ARG A 347 -9.08 -43.22 3.06
CA ARG A 347 -10.46 -42.76 3.00
C ARG A 347 -10.70 -41.71 4.09
N LEU A 348 -10.99 -40.47 3.71
CA LEU A 348 -11.39 -39.44 4.67
C LEU A 348 -12.80 -39.70 5.19
N PHE A 349 -12.99 -39.51 6.49
CA PHE A 349 -14.28 -39.60 7.15
C PHE A 349 -15.01 -38.26 7.07
N GLN A 350 -16.21 -38.27 6.50
CA GLN A 350 -17.09 -37.11 6.56
C GLN A 350 -17.67 -36.95 7.96
N CYS A 351 -17.91 -35.71 8.38
CA CYS A 351 -18.74 -35.48 9.57
C CYS A 351 -20.13 -36.08 9.34
N SER A 352 -20.55 -37.04 10.15
CA SER A 352 -21.82 -37.76 9.99
C SER A 352 -23.07 -36.88 10.01
N ARG A 353 -22.96 -35.62 10.48
CA ARG A 353 -24.07 -34.70 10.59
C ARG A 353 -24.16 -33.73 9.40
N CYS A 354 -23.19 -32.83 9.23
CA CYS A 354 -23.24 -31.88 8.12
C CYS A 354 -22.76 -32.48 6.80
N MET A 355 -21.96 -33.54 6.85
CA MET A 355 -21.42 -34.24 5.68
C MET A 355 -20.60 -33.35 4.72
N LEU A 356 -20.16 -32.17 5.17
CA LEU A 356 -19.35 -31.22 4.38
C LEU A 356 -17.85 -31.36 4.71
N PHE A 357 -17.49 -31.29 5.99
CA PHE A 357 -16.10 -31.43 6.41
C PHE A 357 -15.64 -32.88 6.38
N ARG A 358 -14.38 -33.08 5.96
CA ARG A 358 -13.73 -34.39 5.87
C ARG A 358 -12.53 -34.44 6.80
N TYR A 359 -12.26 -35.58 7.42
CA TYR A 359 -11.18 -35.75 8.39
C TYR A 359 -10.42 -37.04 8.13
N CYS A 360 -9.09 -37.01 8.29
CA CYS A 360 -8.28 -38.23 8.19
C CYS A 360 -8.37 -39.11 9.44
N SER A 361 -8.88 -38.58 10.56
CA SER A 361 -9.02 -39.29 11.83
C SER A 361 -10.15 -38.72 12.69
N ARG A 362 -10.64 -39.53 13.65
CA ARG A 362 -11.57 -39.06 14.69
C ARG A 362 -10.95 -37.98 15.58
N GLN A 363 -9.62 -37.98 15.74
CA GLN A 363 -8.94 -36.96 16.54
C GLN A 363 -8.98 -35.59 15.85
N CYS A 364 -8.71 -35.52 14.54
CA CYS A 364 -8.83 -34.29 13.76
C CYS A 364 -10.26 -33.73 13.79
N GLN A 365 -11.28 -34.61 13.74
CA GLN A 365 -12.66 -34.20 13.92
C GLN A 365 -12.91 -33.63 15.32
N LYS A 366 -12.46 -34.29 16.39
CA LYS A 366 -12.61 -33.79 17.78
C LYS A 366 -11.92 -32.45 18.00
N ASN A 367 -10.73 -32.27 17.43
CA ASN A 367 -9.97 -31.02 17.51
C ASN A 367 -10.74 -29.89 16.83
N HIS A 368 -11.19 -30.08 15.58
CA HIS A 368 -12.00 -29.09 14.88
C HIS A 368 -13.34 -28.83 15.60
N TRP A 369 -13.96 -29.88 16.16
CA TRP A 369 -15.22 -29.77 16.89
C TRP A 369 -15.15 -28.80 18.07
N ARG A 370 -14.00 -28.73 18.74
CA ARG A 370 -13.74 -27.92 19.94
C ARG A 370 -12.77 -26.76 19.69
N HIS A 371 -12.44 -26.47 18.44
CA HIS A 371 -11.43 -25.46 18.11
C HIS A 371 -11.83 -24.10 18.68
N ALA A 372 -10.90 -23.40 19.33
CA ALA A 372 -11.23 -22.18 20.09
C ALA A 372 -11.71 -21.04 19.17
N ALA A 373 -11.07 -20.88 18.01
CA ALA A 373 -11.38 -19.80 17.07
C ALA A 373 -12.54 -20.14 16.11
N SER A 374 -12.73 -21.44 15.81
CA SER A 374 -13.71 -21.90 14.81
C SER A 374 -14.30 -23.27 15.16
N PRO A 375 -15.05 -23.39 16.28
CA PRO A 375 -15.59 -24.69 16.68
C PRO A 375 -16.62 -25.17 15.66
N HIS A 376 -16.33 -26.28 14.96
CA HIS A 376 -17.29 -26.87 14.01
C HIS A 376 -18.64 -27.15 14.68
N LYS A 377 -18.66 -27.49 15.98
CA LYS A 377 -19.89 -27.70 16.75
C LYS A 377 -20.89 -26.56 16.60
N ALA A 378 -20.43 -25.31 16.60
CA ALA A 378 -21.27 -24.12 16.55
C ALA A 378 -22.01 -23.98 15.21
N VAL A 379 -21.43 -24.50 14.12
CA VAL A 379 -21.99 -24.34 12.76
C VAL A 379 -22.51 -25.65 12.16
N CYS A 380 -22.20 -26.81 12.77
CA CYS A 380 -22.50 -28.13 12.20
C CYS A 380 -23.99 -28.37 11.96
N HIS A 381 -24.85 -27.92 12.87
CA HIS A 381 -26.31 -28.06 12.72
C HIS A 381 -26.81 -27.22 11.57
N LEU A 382 -26.39 -25.95 11.53
CA LEU A 382 -26.80 -25.00 10.51
C LEU A 382 -26.34 -25.45 9.11
N LEU A 383 -25.11 -25.96 9.01
CA LEU A 383 -24.57 -26.52 7.78
C LEU A 383 -25.33 -27.76 7.30
N ARG A 384 -25.81 -28.61 8.21
CA ARG A 384 -26.70 -29.73 7.87
C ARG A 384 -28.01 -29.20 7.30
N ASP A 385 -28.65 -28.26 8.01
CA ASP A 385 -29.96 -27.73 7.63
C ASP A 385 -29.87 -27.04 6.25
N ILE A 386 -28.83 -26.24 6.01
CA ILE A 386 -28.54 -25.65 4.69
C ILE A 386 -28.38 -26.72 3.63
N LYS A 387 -27.58 -27.77 3.88
CA LYS A 387 -27.35 -28.86 2.93
C LYS A 387 -28.63 -29.65 2.62
N GLU A 388 -29.53 -29.82 3.59
CA GLU A 388 -30.80 -30.53 3.40
C GLU A 388 -31.77 -29.73 2.52
N VAL A 389 -31.83 -28.40 2.68
CA VAL A 389 -32.72 -27.53 1.89
C VAL A 389 -32.11 -27.16 0.53
N THR A 390 -30.79 -27.20 0.40
CA THR A 390 -30.09 -26.92 -0.84
C THR A 390 -29.34 -28.15 -1.31
N ALA A 391 -29.92 -28.87 -2.28
CA ALA A 391 -29.06 -29.68 -3.14
C ALA A 391 -27.97 -28.72 -3.65
N LEU A 392 -26.70 -29.05 -3.44
CA LEU A 392 -25.54 -28.22 -3.82
C LEU A 392 -25.43 -28.01 -5.35
N CYS A 393 -26.49 -28.22 -6.12
CA CYS A 393 -26.53 -28.08 -7.57
C CYS A 393 -27.56 -27.03 -8.03
N THR A 394 -28.11 -26.22 -7.13
CA THR A 394 -29.10 -25.17 -7.43
C THR A 394 -28.46 -23.85 -7.88
N THR A 395 -29.27 -22.97 -8.46
CA THR A 395 -28.86 -21.60 -8.79
C THR A 395 -28.69 -20.76 -7.52
N ALA A 396 -27.91 -19.67 -7.59
CA ALA A 396 -27.71 -18.77 -6.45
C ALA A 396 -29.02 -18.18 -5.90
N SER A 397 -30.02 -17.97 -6.76
CA SER A 397 -31.34 -17.45 -6.36
C SER A 397 -32.15 -18.48 -5.57
N GLU A 398 -32.11 -19.75 -5.98
CA GLU A 398 -32.78 -20.84 -5.27
C GLU A 398 -32.11 -21.10 -3.93
N PHE A 399 -30.77 -21.07 -3.89
CA PHE A 399 -30.01 -21.20 -2.65
C PHE A 399 -30.33 -20.04 -1.69
N GLU A 400 -30.52 -18.81 -2.19
CA GLU A 400 -30.96 -17.66 -1.39
C GLU A 400 -32.39 -17.81 -0.86
N ALA A 401 -33.33 -18.26 -1.68
CA ALA A 401 -34.69 -18.55 -1.24
C ALA A 401 -34.72 -19.65 -0.16
N ALA A 402 -33.89 -20.69 -0.31
CA ALA A 402 -33.73 -21.77 0.65
C ALA A 402 -33.11 -21.32 1.98
N CYS A 403 -32.10 -20.45 1.95
CA CYS A 403 -31.58 -19.83 3.17
C CYS A 403 -32.67 -18.99 3.86
N GLY A 404 -33.45 -18.24 3.07
CA GLY A 404 -34.57 -17.45 3.57
C GLY A 404 -35.65 -18.29 4.25
N SER A 405 -36.02 -19.46 3.70
CA SER A 405 -37.04 -20.34 4.29
C SER A 405 -36.60 -20.99 5.60
N LEU A 406 -35.29 -21.17 5.80
CA LEU A 406 -34.70 -21.61 7.06
C LEU A 406 -34.58 -20.50 8.11
N GLY A 407 -35.04 -19.27 7.80
CA GLY A 407 -34.83 -18.11 8.65
C GLY A 407 -33.36 -17.68 8.76
N ILE A 408 -32.50 -18.20 7.87
CA ILE A 408 -31.08 -17.84 7.81
C ILE A 408 -31.00 -16.52 7.07
N GLN A 409 -31.18 -15.45 7.83
CA GLN A 409 -30.89 -14.13 7.34
C GLN A 409 -29.40 -13.99 7.04
N GLN A 410 -29.09 -13.00 6.24
CA GLN A 410 -27.72 -12.62 5.88
C GLN A 410 -26.75 -12.56 7.08
N GLN A 411 -27.20 -12.07 8.24
CA GLN A 411 -26.40 -12.01 9.47
C GLN A 411 -26.06 -13.41 10.04
N GLY A 412 -26.95 -14.39 9.86
CA GLY A 412 -26.73 -15.77 10.26
C GLY A 412 -25.65 -16.49 9.44
N LEU A 413 -25.33 -15.99 8.24
CA LEU A 413 -24.27 -16.53 7.39
C LEU A 413 -22.86 -16.12 7.83
N ILE A 414 -22.72 -15.03 8.60
CA ILE A 414 -21.43 -14.51 9.06
C ILE A 414 -20.63 -15.54 9.88
N PRO A 415 -21.17 -16.13 10.96
CA PRO A 415 -20.43 -17.11 11.75
C PRO A 415 -20.11 -18.38 10.95
N ILE A 416 -20.98 -18.77 10.01
CA ILE A 416 -20.75 -19.93 9.15
C ILE A 416 -19.62 -19.67 8.17
N THR A 417 -19.69 -18.53 7.47
CA THR A 417 -18.67 -18.11 6.50
C THR A 417 -17.32 -18.03 7.17
N ALA A 418 -17.25 -17.42 8.36
CA ALA A 418 -16.01 -17.32 9.13
C ALA A 418 -15.42 -18.69 9.51
N ASN A 419 -16.25 -19.65 9.91
CA ASN A 419 -15.81 -21.01 10.23
C ASN A 419 -15.27 -21.74 9.00
N VAL A 420 -16.00 -21.63 7.88
CA VAL A 420 -15.65 -22.23 6.59
C VAL A 420 -14.37 -21.64 5.99
N THR A 421 -14.21 -20.32 6.03
CA THR A 421 -13.02 -19.64 5.50
C THR A 421 -11.81 -19.89 6.37
N GLN A 422 -11.94 -19.98 7.70
CA GLN A 422 -10.81 -20.26 8.58
C GLN A 422 -10.13 -21.60 8.27
N VAL A 423 -10.92 -22.67 8.10
CA VAL A 423 -10.40 -24.00 7.71
C VAL A 423 -9.68 -23.95 6.36
N SER A 424 -10.12 -23.06 5.47
CA SER A 424 -9.49 -22.84 4.16
C SER A 424 -8.16 -22.10 4.27
N ASN A 425 -8.12 -21.06 5.10
CA ASN A 425 -6.98 -20.17 5.25
C ASN A 425 -5.84 -20.81 6.05
N GLU A 426 -6.15 -21.52 7.15
CA GLU A 426 -5.15 -22.24 7.95
C GLU A 426 -4.37 -23.24 7.09
N ARG A 427 -5.04 -23.89 6.14
CA ARG A 427 -4.41 -24.82 5.22
C ARG A 427 -3.53 -24.12 4.19
N ALA A 428 -4.04 -23.04 3.57
CA ALA A 428 -3.24 -22.24 2.65
C ALA A 428 -1.98 -21.68 3.34
N ALA A 429 -2.10 -21.30 4.61
CA ALA A 429 -0.97 -20.86 5.43
C ALA A 429 0.04 -21.99 5.71
N GLN A 430 -0.43 -23.21 6.00
CA GLN A 430 0.44 -24.39 6.17
C GLN A 430 1.20 -24.75 4.88
N GLU A 431 0.51 -24.68 3.73
CA GLU A 431 1.13 -24.92 2.43
C GLU A 431 2.20 -23.85 2.14
N LEU A 432 1.88 -22.56 2.35
CA LEU A 432 2.84 -21.46 2.19
C LEU A 432 4.05 -21.54 3.14
N HIS A 433 3.83 -21.88 4.42
CA HIS A 433 4.92 -22.00 5.38
C HIS A 433 5.88 -23.12 4.97
N ARG A 434 5.36 -24.23 4.46
CA ARG A 434 6.19 -25.32 3.92
C ARG A 434 7.01 -24.88 2.71
N PHE A 435 6.40 -24.18 1.74
CA PHE A 435 7.15 -23.61 0.61
C PHE A 435 8.29 -22.68 1.06
N SER A 436 8.12 -21.94 2.17
CA SER A 436 9.20 -21.10 2.73
C SER A 436 10.33 -21.90 3.41
N ILE A 437 10.08 -23.14 3.81
CA ILE A 437 11.04 -23.99 4.54
C ILE A 437 11.80 -24.93 3.60
N THR A 438 11.15 -25.46 2.55
CA THR A 438 11.79 -26.41 1.63
C THR A 438 12.50 -25.77 0.44
N ASP A 439 12.37 -24.45 0.20
CA ASP A 439 12.60 -23.94 -1.16
C ASP A 439 13.59 -22.77 -1.32
N ARG A 440 14.87 -23.05 -1.05
CA ARG A 440 16.00 -22.31 -1.66
C ARG A 440 16.68 -23.09 -2.81
N GLU A 441 16.42 -24.39 -2.94
CA GLU A 441 17.03 -25.26 -3.95
C GLU A 441 16.06 -25.72 -5.06
N GLU A 442 14.77 -25.97 -4.79
CA GLU A 442 13.81 -26.37 -5.85
C GLU A 442 13.36 -25.19 -6.72
N LEU A 443 13.33 -23.96 -6.21
CA LEU A 443 13.02 -22.72 -6.94
C LEU A 443 14.09 -22.42 -7.99
N ARG A 444 15.35 -22.85 -7.75
CA ARG A 444 16.44 -22.82 -8.75
C ARG A 444 16.24 -23.88 -9.84
N GLN A 445 15.71 -25.04 -9.50
CA GLN A 445 15.43 -26.13 -10.44
C GLN A 445 14.19 -25.84 -11.30
N TYR A 446 13.16 -25.23 -10.73
CA TYR A 446 11.93 -24.84 -11.42
C TYR A 446 12.11 -23.63 -12.34
N LEU A 447 12.96 -22.67 -11.95
CA LEU A 447 13.34 -21.54 -12.82
C LEU A 447 14.36 -21.94 -13.90
N GLY A 448 15.13 -23.02 -13.69
CA GLY A 448 16.03 -23.60 -14.71
C GLY A 448 15.32 -24.32 -15.85
N MET A 449 14.06 -24.72 -15.68
CA MET A 449 13.27 -25.42 -16.71
C MET A 449 12.52 -24.49 -17.67
N LEU A 450 12.55 -23.16 -17.47
CA LEU A 450 11.84 -22.19 -18.31
C LEU A 450 12.71 -21.50 -19.37
N CYS A 451 13.87 -22.07 -19.70
CA CYS A 451 14.72 -21.58 -20.78
C CYS A 451 15.03 -22.70 -21.79
N HIS A 452 14.11 -22.88 -22.74
CA HIS A 452 14.49 -23.27 -24.11
C HIS A 452 13.57 -22.53 -25.12
N PRO A 453 14.09 -22.09 -26.29
CA PRO A 453 13.42 -21.17 -27.19
C PRO A 453 12.52 -21.93 -28.19
N ASN A 454 11.50 -21.23 -28.67
CA ASN A 454 10.51 -21.62 -29.68
C ASN A 454 9.21 -22.22 -29.15
N THR A 455 8.25 -21.34 -28.84
CA THR A 455 6.87 -21.46 -29.35
C THR A 455 6.17 -20.11 -29.22
N ALA A 456 5.72 -19.58 -30.36
CA ALA A 456 4.80 -18.45 -30.41
C ALA A 456 3.38 -18.91 -30.01
N CYS A 457 2.64 -18.09 -29.26
CA CYS A 457 1.18 -18.19 -29.23
C CYS A 457 0.54 -16.80 -28.98
N PRO A 458 -0.44 -16.38 -29.82
CA PRO A 458 -1.10 -15.08 -29.78
C PRO A 458 -2.40 -15.15 -28.98
N PHE A 459 -2.74 -14.15 -28.15
CA PHE A 459 -4.15 -13.88 -27.82
C PHE A 459 -4.38 -12.43 -27.38
N SER A 460 -4.94 -11.68 -28.32
CA SER A 460 -5.86 -10.57 -28.12
C SER A 460 -7.23 -11.08 -27.67
N ALA A 461 -7.85 -10.46 -26.67
CA ALA A 461 -9.23 -9.95 -26.70
C ALA A 461 -9.80 -9.71 -25.30
N ARG A 462 -10.32 -8.49 -25.10
CA ARG A 462 -11.32 -8.05 -24.09
C ARG A 462 -10.92 -8.13 -22.61
N PHE A 463 -10.47 -6.99 -22.08
CA PHE A 463 -11.22 -6.15 -21.12
C PHE A 463 -10.67 -4.72 -21.15
#